data_AF-A0A961ITG3-F1
#
_entry.id   AF-A0A961ITG3-F1
#
_cell.length_a   1.000
_cell.length_b   1.000
_cell.length_c   1.000
_cell.angle_alpha   90.00
_cell.angle_beta   90.00
_cell.angle_gamma   90.00
#
_symmetry.space_group_name_H-M   'P 1'
#
loop_
_entity.id
_entity.type
_entity.pdbx_description
1 polymer ?
#
loop_
_entity_poly.entity_id
_entity_poly.type
_entity_poly.pdbx_seq_one_letter_code
_entity_poly.pdbx_strand_id
1 'polypeptide(L)'
;RAMDQAADALERGDTSGALDRQAEAMEALREGMRNLEEGMRQQAQNNQPGDQGELGGQPQGQRRADPLGRTPGDTGSLADDGPLAEREDVYRRAQELMEELRRRSGETDRPELEREYLKRLLDLF
;
A
#
# COMPACT_ATOMS: atom_id res chain seq x y z
N ARG A 1 -19.28 -8.12 4.05
CA ARG A 1 -20.48 -7.77 3.25
C ARG A 1 -20.19 -6.70 2.21
N ALA A 2 -19.84 -5.45 2.57
CA ALA A 2 -19.55 -4.42 1.57
C ALA A 2 -18.36 -4.80 0.65
N MET A 3 -17.30 -5.40 1.20
CA MET A 3 -16.19 -5.93 0.40
C MET A 3 -16.57 -7.08 -0.52
N ASP A 4 -17.43 -8.00 -0.06
CA ASP A 4 -17.89 -9.14 -0.88
C ASP A 4 -18.68 -8.62 -2.09
N GLN A 5 -19.53 -7.63 -1.86
CA GLN A 5 -20.30 -7.00 -2.93
C GLN A 5 -19.43 -6.16 -3.88
N ALA A 6 -18.31 -5.60 -3.39
CA ALA A 6 -17.33 -4.92 -4.22
C ALA A 6 -16.63 -5.92 -5.17
N ALA A 7 -16.29 -7.10 -4.68
CA ALA A 7 -15.72 -8.17 -5.50
C ALA A 7 -16.71 -8.67 -6.58
N ASP A 8 -17.98 -8.90 -6.21
CA ASP A 8 -19.01 -9.30 -7.17
C ASP A 8 -19.28 -8.22 -8.23
N ALA A 9 -19.07 -6.94 -7.91
CA ALA A 9 -19.23 -5.84 -8.84
C ALA A 9 -18.07 -5.78 -9.84
N LEU A 10 -16.84 -6.02 -9.38
CA LEU A 10 -15.67 -6.16 -10.26
C LEU A 10 -15.81 -7.33 -11.23
N GLU A 11 -16.30 -8.48 -10.76
CA GLU A 11 -16.52 -9.67 -11.60
C GLU A 11 -17.55 -9.38 -12.71
N ARG A 12 -18.53 -8.53 -12.43
CA ARG A 12 -19.55 -8.08 -13.39
C ARG A 12 -19.11 -6.91 -14.27
N GLY A 13 -17.87 -6.43 -14.13
CA GLY A 13 -17.33 -5.29 -14.88
C GLY A 13 -17.82 -3.91 -14.40
N ASP A 14 -18.51 -3.84 -13.26
CA ASP A 14 -18.96 -2.61 -12.62
C ASP A 14 -17.88 -2.09 -11.66
N THR A 15 -16.86 -1.46 -12.23
CA THR A 15 -15.74 -0.87 -11.46
C THR A 15 -16.18 0.30 -10.58
N SER A 16 -17.10 1.13 -11.04
CA SER A 16 -17.63 2.26 -10.25
C SER A 16 -18.37 1.76 -9.01
N GLY A 17 -19.31 0.82 -9.17
CA GLY A 17 -20.04 0.25 -8.05
C GLY A 17 -19.18 -0.62 -7.12
N ALA A 18 -18.04 -1.14 -7.60
CA ALA A 18 -17.07 -1.80 -6.74
C ALA A 18 -16.30 -0.80 -5.86
N LEU A 19 -15.85 0.31 -6.44
CA LEU A 19 -15.10 1.34 -5.72
C LEU A 19 -15.93 2.01 -4.63
N ASP A 20 -17.21 2.29 -4.91
CA ASP A 20 -18.12 2.87 -3.91
C ASP A 20 -18.30 1.94 -2.71
N ARG A 21 -18.49 0.64 -2.95
CA ARG A 21 -18.63 -0.39 -1.91
C ARG A 21 -17.33 -0.62 -1.12
N GLN A 22 -16.19 -0.51 -1.81
CA GLN A 22 -14.88 -0.56 -1.14
C GLN A 22 -14.68 0.64 -0.22
N ALA A 23 -15.09 1.85 -0.65
CA ALA A 23 -15.00 3.05 0.16
C ALA A 23 -15.84 2.94 1.44
N GLU A 24 -17.08 2.44 1.33
CA GLU A 24 -17.95 2.18 2.48
C GLU A 24 -17.32 1.19 3.48
N ALA A 25 -16.74 0.10 2.97
CA ALA A 25 -16.06 -0.87 3.81
C ALA A 25 -14.83 -0.28 4.55
N MET A 26 -14.06 0.57 3.86
CA MET A 26 -12.90 1.24 4.44
C MET A 26 -13.30 2.28 5.50
N GLU A 27 -14.44 2.95 5.32
CA GLU A 27 -15.01 3.86 6.31
C GLU A 27 -15.44 3.11 7.58
N ALA A 28 -16.16 2.00 7.43
CA ALA A 28 -16.55 1.14 8.55
C ALA A 28 -15.33 0.59 9.32
N LEU A 29 -14.26 0.19 8.62
CA LEU A 29 -13.01 -0.23 9.27
C LEU A 29 -12.37 0.92 10.05
N ARG A 30 -12.33 2.14 9.48
CA ARG A 30 -11.78 3.32 10.15
C ARG A 30 -12.58 3.67 11.40
N GLU A 31 -13.89 3.56 11.35
CA GLU A 31 -14.76 3.76 12.50
C GLU A 31 -14.55 2.70 13.59
N GLY A 32 -14.44 1.43 13.21
CA GLY A 32 -14.10 0.35 14.14
C GLY A 32 -12.76 0.57 14.84
N MET A 33 -11.74 1.04 14.11
CA MET A 33 -10.43 1.37 14.69
C MET A 33 -10.49 2.55 15.67
N ARG A 34 -11.26 3.61 15.35
CA ARG A 34 -11.47 4.73 16.29
C ARG A 34 -12.11 4.27 17.59
N ASN A 35 -13.15 3.43 17.49
CA ASN A 35 -13.84 2.89 18.66
C ASN A 35 -12.92 1.99 19.51
N LEU A 36 -12.09 1.17 18.85
CA LEU A 36 -11.08 0.33 19.50
C LEU A 36 -10.01 1.17 20.21
N GLU A 37 -9.51 2.23 19.56
CA GLU A 37 -8.54 3.17 20.15
C GLU A 37 -9.14 3.87 21.38
N GLU A 38 -10.39 4.33 21.28
CA GLU A 38 -11.08 4.99 22.37
C GLU A 38 -11.23 4.06 23.59
N GLY A 39 -11.62 2.79 23.36
CA GLY A 39 -11.68 1.77 24.41
C GLY A 39 -10.32 1.48 25.05
N MET A 40 -9.25 1.37 24.26
CA MET A 40 -7.89 1.18 24.79
C MET A 40 -7.41 2.39 25.60
N ARG A 41 -7.71 3.61 25.15
CA ARG A 41 -7.32 4.84 25.86
C ARG A 41 -8.05 5.00 27.18
N GLN A 42 -9.33 4.62 27.24
CA GLN A 42 -10.10 4.56 28.49
C GLN A 42 -9.50 3.52 29.46
N GLN A 43 -9.14 2.34 28.95
CA GLN A 43 -8.52 1.29 29.76
C GLN A 43 -7.11 1.67 30.26
N ALA A 44 -6.29 2.33 29.43
CA ALA A 44 -4.98 2.82 29.82
C ALA A 44 -5.04 3.94 30.87
N GLN A 45 -6.07 4.80 30.82
CA GLN A 45 -6.33 5.80 31.86
C GLN A 45 -6.81 5.18 33.17
N ASN A 46 -7.56 4.09 33.10
CA ASN A 46 -8.04 3.38 34.30
C ASN A 46 -6.97 2.50 34.97
N ASN A 47 -5.86 2.21 34.27
CA ASN A 47 -4.79 1.33 34.75
C ASN A 47 -3.59 2.08 35.30
N GLN A 48 -3.82 3.27 35.87
CA GLN A 48 -2.77 4.09 36.48
C GLN A 48 -2.88 4.06 38.02
N PRO A 49 -2.23 3.11 38.69
CA PRO A 49 -1.64 3.35 40.00
C PRO A 49 -0.17 3.72 39.77
N GLY A 50 0.21 4.92 40.23
CA GLY A 50 1.62 5.23 40.41
C GLY A 50 2.20 4.29 41.45
N ASP A 51 3.36 3.71 41.15
CA ASP A 51 4.38 3.40 42.16
C ASP A 51 5.73 3.14 41.50
N GLN A 52 6.77 3.56 42.22
CA GLN A 52 8.19 3.44 41.90
C GLN A 52 8.62 1.97 41.72
N GLY A 53 9.66 1.74 40.90
CA GLY A 53 10.34 0.45 40.90
C GLY A 53 11.29 0.19 39.73
N GLU A 54 12.41 0.91 39.69
CA GLU A 54 13.74 0.39 39.39
C GLU A 54 13.84 -0.90 38.54
N LEU A 55 13.98 -0.78 37.22
CA LEU A 55 14.74 -1.72 36.38
C LEU A 55 15.25 -1.00 35.13
N GLY A 56 16.58 -0.91 35.04
CA GLY A 56 17.31 -0.07 34.10
C GLY A 56 17.06 -0.36 32.62
N GLY A 57 17.08 0.73 31.84
CA GLY A 57 17.07 0.71 30.38
C GLY A 57 16.60 2.05 29.82
N GLN A 58 17.49 2.78 29.18
CA GLN A 58 17.37 4.17 28.72
C GLN A 58 16.22 4.47 27.71
N PRO A 59 15.93 5.77 27.46
CA PRO A 59 14.61 6.27 27.10
C PRO A 59 14.31 6.05 25.62
N GLN A 60 13.28 5.27 25.30
CA GLN A 60 12.89 5.09 23.91
C GLN A 60 11.45 5.52 23.72
N GLY A 61 11.35 6.78 23.27
CA GLY A 61 10.23 7.43 22.62
C GLY A 61 8.87 6.78 22.81
N GLN A 62 7.97 7.57 23.40
CA GLN A 62 6.55 7.64 23.03
C GLN A 62 6.41 7.71 21.48
N ARG A 63 6.71 6.63 20.77
CA ARG A 63 6.36 6.44 19.37
C ARG A 63 4.92 6.01 19.44
N ARG A 64 4.05 7.02 19.37
CA ARG A 64 2.66 6.88 18.98
C ARG A 64 2.68 6.15 17.63
N ALA A 65 2.69 4.83 17.66
CA ALA A 65 2.39 4.03 16.50
C ALA A 65 0.96 4.40 16.13
N ASP A 66 0.78 4.97 14.95
CA ASP A 66 -0.55 5.14 14.37
C ASP A 66 -1.23 3.77 14.36
N PRO A 67 -2.56 3.67 14.55
CA PRO A 67 -3.33 2.43 14.43
C PRO A 67 -3.02 1.58 13.17
N LEU A 68 -2.39 2.14 12.13
CA LEU A 68 -1.81 1.42 10.99
C LEU A 68 -0.43 0.75 11.27
N GLY A 69 0.02 0.68 12.51
CA GLY A 69 1.29 0.04 12.91
C GLY A 69 2.55 0.75 12.42
N ARG A 70 2.43 2.00 11.94
CA ARG A 70 3.56 2.73 11.36
C ARG A 70 4.40 3.36 12.46
N THR A 71 5.67 2.98 12.51
CA THR A 71 6.65 3.58 13.43
C THR A 71 7.33 4.76 12.73
N PRO A 72 7.29 5.99 13.28
CA PRO A 72 8.04 7.10 12.69
C PRO A 72 9.54 6.81 12.79
N GLY A 73 10.22 6.65 11.65
CA GLY A 73 11.67 6.51 11.59
C GLY A 73 12.21 5.18 11.05
N ASP A 74 11.37 4.24 10.64
CA ASP A 74 11.80 3.01 9.95
C ASP A 74 11.45 3.05 8.45
N THR A 75 11.94 4.09 7.77
CA THR A 75 11.70 4.35 6.34
C THR A 75 12.67 3.56 5.44
N GLY A 76 13.12 2.38 5.88
CA GLY A 76 14.21 1.64 5.22
C GLY A 76 13.90 0.20 4.84
N SER A 77 13.20 -0.56 5.70
CA SER A 77 13.19 -2.03 5.56
C SER A 77 11.84 -2.72 5.72
N LEU A 78 10.75 -1.98 5.98
CA LEU A 78 9.40 -2.55 6.19
C LEU A 78 8.39 -2.19 5.09
N ALA A 79 8.88 -1.68 3.96
CA ALA A 79 8.08 -1.23 2.82
C ALA A 79 8.17 -2.18 1.61
N ASP A 80 8.61 -3.43 1.79
CA ASP A 80 8.85 -4.36 0.68
C ASP A 80 7.63 -5.26 0.37
N ASP A 81 6.73 -5.50 1.34
CA ASP A 81 5.67 -6.53 1.21
C ASP A 81 4.23 -6.00 1.42
N GLY A 82 3.97 -4.73 1.10
CA GLY A 82 2.62 -4.13 1.19
C GLY A 82 2.00 -3.82 -0.18
N PRO A 83 0.67 -3.70 -0.31
CA PRO A 83 0.01 -3.32 -1.58
C PRO A 83 0.41 -1.93 -2.13
N LEU A 84 1.14 -1.13 -1.34
CA LEU A 84 1.80 0.10 -1.80
C LEU A 84 3.18 -0.17 -2.40
N ALA A 85 3.93 -1.16 -1.88
CA ALA A 85 5.17 -1.67 -2.46
C ALA A 85 4.92 -2.30 -3.84
N GLU A 86 3.84 -3.10 -3.95
CA GLU A 86 3.39 -3.64 -5.25
C GLU A 86 3.10 -2.55 -6.29
N ARG A 87 2.58 -1.39 -5.88
CA ARG A 87 2.35 -0.26 -6.82
C ARG A 87 3.65 0.42 -7.23
N GLU A 88 4.59 0.62 -6.31
CA GLU A 88 5.90 1.20 -6.61
C GLU A 88 6.72 0.27 -7.52
N ASP A 89 6.62 -1.05 -7.31
CA ASP A 89 7.19 -2.07 -8.17
C ASP A 89 6.57 -2.10 -9.57
N VAL A 90 5.26 -1.85 -9.69
CA VAL A 90 4.61 -1.78 -11.01
C VAL A 90 5.17 -0.61 -11.83
N TYR A 91 5.38 0.57 -11.23
CA TYR A 91 5.98 1.70 -11.94
C TYR A 91 7.44 1.43 -12.30
N ARG A 92 8.23 0.85 -11.39
CA ARG A 92 9.61 0.47 -11.67
C ARG A 92 9.70 -0.53 -12.82
N ARG A 93 8.85 -1.57 -12.80
CA ARG A 93 8.79 -2.59 -13.84
C ARG A 93 8.31 -2.05 -15.17
N ALA A 94 7.36 -1.11 -15.17
CA ALA A 94 6.94 -0.41 -16.37
C ALA A 94 8.09 0.42 -16.97
N GLN A 95 8.91 1.08 -16.14
CA GLN A 95 10.10 1.79 -16.59
C GLN A 95 11.14 0.85 -17.19
N GLU A 96 11.45 -0.26 -16.52
CA GLU A 96 12.37 -1.30 -17.04
C GLU A 96 11.91 -1.83 -18.41
N LEU A 97 10.61 -2.11 -18.56
CA LEU A 97 10.03 -2.55 -19.83
C LEU A 97 10.16 -1.48 -20.92
N MET A 98 9.88 -0.21 -20.60
CA MET A 98 10.00 0.90 -21.55
C MET A 98 11.46 1.13 -21.99
N GLU A 99 12.41 1.00 -21.07
CA GLU A 99 13.84 1.07 -21.38
C GLU A 99 14.27 -0.07 -22.30
N GLU A 100 13.82 -1.29 -22.01
CA GLU A 100 14.09 -2.46 -22.84
C GLU A 100 13.51 -2.31 -24.25
N LEU A 101 12.25 -1.84 -24.37
CA LEU A 101 11.61 -1.56 -25.65
C LEU A 101 12.37 -0.50 -26.45
N ARG A 102 12.79 0.60 -25.81
CA ARG A 102 13.61 1.64 -26.45
C ARG A 102 14.94 1.11 -26.95
N ARG A 103 15.66 0.36 -26.11
CA ARG A 103 16.95 -0.25 -26.47
C ARG A 103 16.80 -1.13 -27.71
N ARG A 104 15.83 -2.06 -27.68
CA ARG A 104 15.58 -3.01 -28.78
C ARG A 104 15.07 -2.36 -30.05
N SER A 105 14.30 -1.27 -29.96
CA SER A 105 13.83 -0.54 -31.15
C SER A 105 15.00 0.11 -31.94
N GLY A 106 16.10 0.42 -31.24
CA GLY A 106 17.33 0.99 -31.81
C GLY A 106 18.31 -0.04 -32.38
N GLU A 107 18.20 -1.32 -31.98
CA GLU A 107 19.05 -2.41 -32.47
C GLU A 107 18.77 -2.63 -33.98
N THR A 108 19.77 -2.33 -34.81
CA THR A 108 19.62 -2.28 -36.29
C THR A 108 19.71 -3.67 -36.93
N ASP A 109 20.30 -4.60 -36.21
CA ASP A 109 20.46 -6.02 -36.46
C ASP A 109 19.17 -6.84 -36.26
N ARG A 110 18.13 -6.24 -35.66
CA ARG A 110 16.80 -6.88 -35.56
C ARG A 110 16.00 -6.80 -36.85
N PRO A 111 15.13 -7.80 -37.14
CA PRO A 111 14.22 -7.76 -38.27
C PRO A 111 13.35 -6.48 -38.28
N GLU A 112 13.13 -5.90 -39.46
CA GLU A 112 12.37 -4.63 -39.60
C GLU A 112 10.96 -4.72 -39.00
N LEU A 113 10.25 -5.83 -39.24
CA LEU A 113 8.92 -6.08 -38.69
C LEU A 113 8.90 -6.04 -37.16
N GLU A 114 9.92 -6.61 -36.51
CA GLU A 114 10.06 -6.60 -35.06
C GLU A 114 10.32 -5.17 -34.56
N ARG A 115 11.20 -4.43 -35.22
CA ARG A 115 11.48 -3.03 -34.88
C ARG A 115 10.26 -2.13 -35.01
N GLU A 116 9.43 -2.34 -36.04
CA GLU A 116 8.15 -1.63 -36.19
C GLU A 116 7.15 -2.01 -35.08
N TYR A 117 7.08 -3.28 -34.71
CA TYR A 117 6.24 -3.71 -33.59
C TYR A 117 6.67 -3.06 -32.27
N LEU A 118 7.97 -3.01 -31.99
CA LEU A 118 8.54 -2.36 -30.81
C LEU A 118 8.25 -0.85 -30.79
N LYS A 119 8.34 -0.16 -31.95
CA LYS A 119 7.96 1.26 -32.07
C LYS A 119 6.49 1.50 -31.77
N ARG A 120 5.58 0.67 -32.33
CA ARG A 120 4.14 0.76 -32.04
C ARG A 120 3.82 0.53 -30.57
N LEU A 121 4.54 -0.39 -29.91
CA LEU A 121 4.41 -0.58 -28.47
C LEU A 121 4.84 0.68 -27.72
N LEU A 122 5.97 1.29 -28.08
CA LEU A 122 6.43 2.54 -27.47
C LEU A 122 5.45 3.72 -27.66
N ASP A 123 4.71 3.77 -28.77
CA ASP A 123 3.71 4.82 -29.02
C ASP A 123 2.41 4.61 -28.22
N LEU A 124 2.15 3.39 -27.73
CA LEU A 124 0.92 3.03 -27.00
C LEU A 124 1.01 3.33 -25.49
N PHE A 125 2.22 3.41 -24.95
CA PHE A 125 2.51 3.71 -23.54
C PHE A 125 2.83 5.18 -23.33
#